data_AF-A0A6G1GCC3-F1
#
_entry.id   AF-A0A6G1GCC3-F1
#
_cell.length_a   1.000
_cell.length_b   1.000
_cell.length_c   1.000
_cell.angle_alpha   90.00
_cell.angle_beta   90.00
_cell.angle_gamma   90.00
#
_symmetry.space_group_name_H-M   'P 1'
#
loop_
_entity.id
_entity.type
_entity.pdbx_description
1 polymer ?
#
loop_
_entity_poly.entity_id
_entity_poly.type
_entity_poly.pdbx_seq_one_letter_code
_entity_poly.pdbx_strand_id
1 'polypeptide(L)'
;MEQQDASTLYHNMNFWGRKNIPAGRAAFQVLEELVLYNFDARVIGLLYTRLEQCGIDISDQDEVDKAIWNINTRGFMDLVEDVRRSAFEPQAWQSSKEKHTNNIVDEEFLSHARYLQQMVVYKTLKYGIKNGDIGLIDRVIGVCCFYFEFEMLYLKRLTCNGPR
;
A
#
# COMPACT_ATOMS: atom_id res chain seq x y z
N MET A 1 9.45 -25.92 -14.85
CA MET A 1 9.78 -24.47 -14.85
C MET A 1 8.52 -23.76 -14.41
N GLU A 2 8.47 -23.30 -13.16
CA GLU A 2 7.38 -22.45 -12.68
C GLU A 2 7.47 -21.10 -13.40
N GLN A 3 6.39 -20.74 -14.07
CA GLN A 3 6.24 -19.47 -14.75
C GLN A 3 6.04 -18.41 -13.67
N GLN A 4 7.10 -17.70 -13.32
CA GLN A 4 7.03 -16.64 -12.31
C GLN A 4 6.33 -15.42 -12.90
N ASP A 5 5.21 -15.04 -12.29
CA ASP A 5 4.41 -13.89 -12.68
C ASP A 5 5.21 -12.58 -12.63
N ALA A 6 5.07 -11.78 -13.68
CA ALA A 6 5.75 -10.50 -13.87
C ALA A 6 5.41 -9.43 -12.80
N SER A 7 4.36 -9.68 -12.01
CA SER A 7 3.86 -8.77 -10.97
C SER A 7 4.36 -9.08 -9.55
N THR A 8 5.24 -10.09 -9.38
CA THR A 8 5.76 -10.45 -8.05
C THR A 8 6.87 -9.49 -7.57
N LEU A 9 7.02 -9.34 -6.24
CA LEU A 9 8.16 -8.63 -5.64
C LEU A 9 9.49 -9.24 -6.12
N TYR A 10 9.52 -10.56 -6.31
CA TYR A 10 10.65 -11.30 -6.86
C TYR A 10 11.01 -10.86 -8.29
N HIS A 11 10.03 -10.72 -9.18
CA HIS A 11 10.26 -10.20 -10.54
C HIS A 11 10.80 -8.76 -10.50
N ASN A 12 10.21 -7.89 -9.69
CA ASN A 12 10.68 -6.50 -9.53
C ASN A 12 12.10 -6.41 -8.92
N MET A 13 12.44 -7.30 -7.99
CA MET A 13 13.78 -7.38 -7.39
C MET A 13 14.85 -7.75 -8.42
N ASN A 14 14.52 -8.62 -9.38
CA ASN A 14 15.46 -9.14 -10.37
C ASN A 14 15.49 -8.30 -11.66
N PHE A 15 14.36 -7.70 -12.07
CA PHE A 15 14.24 -6.88 -13.28
C PHE A 15 15.17 -5.67 -13.27
N TRP A 16 15.35 -5.04 -12.11
CA TRP A 16 16.17 -3.83 -12.02
C TRP A 16 17.67 -4.07 -11.95
N GLY A 17 18.17 -5.32 -11.85
CA GLY A 17 19.60 -5.66 -11.91
C GLY A 17 20.52 -4.93 -10.93
N ARG A 18 19.98 -4.15 -9.99
CA ARG A 18 20.68 -3.01 -9.38
C ARG A 18 21.38 -3.32 -8.06
N LYS A 19 21.19 -4.48 -7.43
CA LYS A 19 21.68 -4.68 -6.06
C LYS A 19 22.29 -6.05 -5.70
N ASN A 20 22.50 -6.99 -6.63
CA ASN A 20 23.12 -8.32 -6.34
C ASN A 20 22.62 -8.93 -5.01
N ILE A 21 21.31 -8.86 -4.80
CA ILE A 21 20.72 -9.17 -3.50
C ILE A 21 20.69 -10.70 -3.37
N PRO A 22 21.29 -11.30 -2.32
CA PRO A 22 21.32 -12.74 -2.18
C PRO A 22 19.89 -13.28 -2.05
N ALA A 23 19.52 -14.21 -2.93
CA ALA A 23 18.18 -14.80 -2.99
C ALA A 23 17.72 -15.44 -1.66
N GLY A 24 18.67 -15.79 -0.77
CA GLY A 24 18.38 -16.46 0.50
C GLY A 24 18.03 -15.54 1.67
N ARG A 25 18.41 -14.25 1.67
CA ARG A 25 18.12 -13.26 2.73
C ARG A 25 18.63 -11.89 2.30
N ALA A 26 17.80 -11.16 1.56
CA ALA A 26 18.01 -9.75 1.36
C ALA A 26 17.91 -9.03 2.72
N ALA A 27 18.93 -8.28 3.13
CA ALA A 27 18.78 -7.42 4.29
C ALA A 27 17.65 -6.41 4.02
N PHE A 28 16.66 -6.35 4.91
CA PHE A 28 15.46 -5.51 4.72
C PHE A 28 15.81 -4.05 4.43
N GLN A 29 16.89 -3.52 5.03
CA GLN A 29 17.43 -2.18 4.78
C GLN A 29 17.75 -1.92 3.30
N VAL A 30 18.16 -2.95 2.56
CA VAL A 30 18.51 -2.86 1.13
C VAL A 30 17.25 -2.83 0.26
N LEU A 31 16.18 -3.47 0.73
CA LEU A 31 14.87 -3.56 0.07
C LEU A 31 13.91 -2.45 0.49
N GLU A 32 14.17 -1.77 1.60
CA GLU A 32 13.21 -0.83 2.18
C GLU A 32 12.79 0.25 1.19
N GLU A 33 13.75 0.88 0.51
CA GLU A 33 13.48 1.87 -0.53
C GLU A 33 12.55 1.30 -1.61
N LEU A 34 12.87 0.10 -2.12
CA LEU A 34 12.09 -0.56 -3.16
C LEU A 34 10.65 -0.81 -2.71
N VAL A 35 10.47 -1.22 -1.45
CA VAL A 35 9.15 -1.49 -0.86
C VAL A 35 8.38 -0.18 -0.67
N LEU A 36 9.03 0.91 -0.25
CA LEU A 36 8.40 2.23 -0.14
C LEU A 36 7.98 2.79 -1.50
N TYR A 37 8.84 2.70 -2.53
CA TYR A 37 8.48 3.10 -3.89
C TYR A 37 7.32 2.27 -4.46
N ASN A 38 7.32 0.96 -4.18
CA ASN A 38 6.24 0.06 -4.57
C ASN A 38 4.89 0.43 -3.94
N PHE A 39 4.90 0.97 -2.72
CA PHE A 39 3.70 1.50 -2.09
C PHE A 39 3.19 2.74 -2.85
N ASP A 40 4.06 3.72 -3.08
CA ASP A 40 3.68 4.98 -3.73
C ASP A 40 3.18 4.72 -5.17
N ALA A 41 3.85 3.84 -5.92
CA ALA A 41 3.43 3.45 -7.26
C ALA A 41 2.03 2.82 -7.30
N ARG A 42 1.68 1.98 -6.32
CA ARG A 42 0.34 1.36 -6.24
C ARG A 42 -0.74 2.37 -5.87
N VAL A 43 -0.43 3.33 -4.99
CA VAL A 43 -1.35 4.44 -4.68
C VAL A 43 -1.60 5.28 -5.94
N ILE A 44 -0.56 5.59 -6.70
CA ILE A 44 -0.68 6.30 -7.99
C ILE A 44 -1.49 5.46 -8.99
N GLY A 45 -1.26 4.15 -9.07
CA GLY A 45 -2.07 3.26 -9.92
C GLY A 45 -3.56 3.34 -9.60
N LEU A 46 -3.93 3.29 -8.32
CA LEU A 46 -5.33 3.47 -7.90
C LEU A 46 -5.88 4.85 -8.24
N LEU A 47 -5.08 5.90 -8.08
CA LEU A 47 -5.45 7.26 -8.48
C LEU A 47 -5.75 7.32 -9.99
N TYR A 48 -4.88 6.75 -10.83
CA TYR A 48 -5.06 6.70 -12.28
C TYR A 48 -6.32 5.95 -12.66
N THR A 49 -6.60 4.79 -12.04
CA THR A 49 -7.86 4.07 -12.24
C THR A 49 -9.08 4.93 -11.90
N ARG A 50 -9.00 5.81 -10.89
CA ARG A 50 -10.10 6.74 -10.57
C ARG A 50 -10.24 7.84 -11.60
N LEU A 51 -9.14 8.41 -12.08
CA LEU A 51 -9.16 9.43 -13.13
C LEU A 51 -9.78 8.87 -14.42
N GLU A 52 -9.38 7.65 -14.80
CA GLU A 52 -9.95 6.94 -15.97
C GLU A 52 -11.46 6.69 -15.80
N GLN A 53 -11.93 6.32 -14.61
CA GLN A 53 -13.37 6.18 -14.31
C GLN A 53 -14.15 7.49 -14.41
N CYS A 54 -13.48 8.63 -14.22
CA CYS A 54 -14.04 9.97 -14.44
C CYS A 54 -13.98 10.40 -15.92
N GLY A 55 -13.47 9.55 -16.82
CA GLY A 55 -13.37 9.81 -18.25
C GLY A 55 -12.15 10.62 -18.67
N ILE A 56 -11.12 10.71 -17.82
CA ILE A 56 -9.85 11.37 -18.15
C ILE A 56 -8.96 10.39 -18.89
N ASP A 57 -8.34 10.81 -20.00
CA ASP A 57 -7.36 9.96 -20.69
C ASP A 57 -6.05 9.92 -19.90
N ILE A 58 -5.84 8.81 -19.18
CA ILE A 58 -4.64 8.61 -18.36
C ILE A 58 -3.37 8.33 -19.18
N SER A 59 -3.50 8.13 -20.50
CA SER A 59 -2.37 7.97 -21.42
C SER A 59 -1.79 9.34 -21.82
N ASP A 60 -2.59 10.40 -21.73
CA ASP A 60 -2.19 11.77 -21.99
C ASP A 60 -1.79 12.47 -20.69
N GLN A 61 -0.50 12.77 -20.57
CA GLN A 61 0.06 13.46 -19.41
C GLN A 61 -0.56 14.86 -19.22
N ASP A 62 -0.86 15.58 -20.31
CA ASP A 62 -1.40 16.94 -20.22
C ASP A 62 -2.85 16.93 -19.70
N GLU A 63 -3.63 15.89 -20.03
CA GLU A 63 -4.98 15.70 -19.49
C GLU A 63 -4.95 15.39 -17.99
N VAL A 64 -4.07 14.48 -17.57
CA VAL A 64 -3.89 14.13 -16.16
C VAL A 64 -3.43 15.35 -15.36
N ASP A 65 -2.45 16.10 -15.86
CA ASP A 65 -1.94 17.30 -15.19
C ASP A 65 -3.06 18.35 -15.06
N LYS A 66 -3.82 18.62 -16.12
CA LYS A 66 -4.97 19.54 -16.05
C LYS A 66 -6.02 19.08 -15.07
N ALA A 67 -6.32 17.78 -15.03
CA ALA A 67 -7.29 17.24 -14.07
C ALA A 67 -6.83 17.47 -12.63
N ILE A 68 -5.57 17.14 -12.32
CA ILE A 68 -4.99 17.34 -10.98
C ILE A 68 -4.97 18.83 -10.60
N TRP A 69 -4.55 19.70 -11.52
CA TRP A 69 -4.47 21.15 -11.28
C TRP A 69 -5.83 21.80 -11.04
N ASN A 70 -6.88 21.30 -11.68
CA ASN A 70 -8.22 21.87 -11.57
C ASN A 70 -9.03 21.32 -10.39
N ILE A 71 -8.53 20.30 -9.69
CA ILE A 71 -9.18 19.76 -8.51
C ILE A 71 -9.09 20.77 -7.36
N ASN A 72 -10.24 21.19 -6.85
CA ASN A 72 -10.30 22.00 -5.65
C ASN A 72 -9.98 21.16 -4.39
N THR A 73 -9.67 21.81 -3.27
CA THR A 73 -9.28 21.13 -2.02
C THR A 73 -10.28 20.06 -1.56
N ARG A 74 -11.58 20.31 -1.69
CA ARG A 74 -12.60 19.33 -1.30
C ARG A 74 -12.58 18.12 -2.24
N GLY A 75 -12.57 18.35 -3.55
CA GLY A 75 -12.47 17.29 -4.55
C GLY A 75 -11.19 16.47 -4.42
N PHE A 76 -10.08 17.08 -4.00
CA PHE A 76 -8.85 16.36 -3.71
C PHE A 76 -9.01 15.43 -2.51
N MET A 77 -9.60 15.93 -1.43
CA MET A 77 -9.85 15.10 -0.24
C MET A 77 -10.82 13.97 -0.53
N ASP A 78 -11.87 14.23 -1.33
CA ASP A 78 -12.82 13.20 -1.77
C ASP A 78 -12.13 12.15 -2.63
N LEU A 79 -11.27 12.56 -3.58
CA LEU A 79 -10.47 11.65 -4.41
C LEU A 79 -9.51 10.79 -3.59
N VAL A 80 -8.81 11.39 -2.61
CA VAL A 80 -7.92 10.67 -1.69
C VAL A 80 -8.72 9.65 -0.87
N GLU A 81 -9.90 10.04 -0.38
CA GLU A 81 -10.77 9.14 0.35
C GLU A 81 -11.29 8.00 -0.55
N ASP A 82 -11.63 8.26 -1.81
CA ASP A 82 -12.06 7.23 -2.76
C ASP A 82 -10.95 6.24 -3.14
N VAL A 83 -9.70 6.72 -3.23
CA VAL A 83 -8.50 5.87 -3.37
C VAL A 83 -8.25 5.06 -2.11
N ARG A 84 -8.47 5.64 -0.93
CA ARG A 84 -8.38 4.89 0.34
C ARG A 84 -9.47 3.82 0.41
N ARG A 85 -10.71 4.13 0.04
CA ARG A 85 -11.82 3.16 0.11
C ARG A 85 -11.62 2.00 -0.84
N SER A 86 -11.07 2.24 -2.03
CA SER A 86 -10.84 1.17 -3.01
C SER A 86 -9.91 0.07 -2.53
N ALA A 87 -8.96 0.36 -1.64
CA ALA A 87 -7.98 -0.63 -1.14
C ALA A 87 -8.17 -1.02 0.33
N PHE A 88 -8.92 -0.26 1.13
CA PHE A 88 -8.97 -0.43 2.59
C PHE A 88 -10.37 -0.75 3.15
N GLU A 89 -11.44 -0.66 2.35
CA GLU A 89 -12.77 -1.07 2.84
C GLU A 89 -13.02 -2.58 2.67
N PRO A 90 -13.85 -3.20 3.52
CA PRO A 90 -14.20 -4.63 3.39
C PRO A 90 -14.80 -4.99 2.04
N GLN A 91 -15.43 -4.02 1.36
CA GLN A 91 -15.98 -4.21 0.01
C GLN A 91 -14.89 -4.40 -1.04
N ALA A 92 -13.68 -3.89 -0.83
CA ALA A 92 -12.51 -4.17 -1.69
C ALA A 92 -12.08 -5.65 -1.66
N TRP A 93 -12.56 -6.42 -0.66
CA TRP A 93 -12.31 -7.84 -0.50
C TRP A 93 -13.44 -8.69 -1.09
N GLN A 94 -14.58 -8.07 -1.41
CA GLN A 94 -15.70 -8.72 -2.05
C GLN A 94 -15.54 -8.52 -3.55
N SER A 95 -15.17 -9.57 -4.26
CA SER A 95 -15.33 -9.62 -5.71
C SER A 95 -16.76 -9.17 -6.03
N SER A 96 -16.88 -8.03 -6.71
CA SER A 96 -18.19 -7.46 -7.04
C SER A 96 -19.04 -8.54 -7.68
N LYS A 97 -20.20 -8.86 -7.08
CA LYS A 97 -21.12 -9.90 -7.56
C LYS A 97 -21.56 -9.69 -9.02
N GLU A 98 -21.34 -8.51 -9.59
CA GLU A 98 -21.66 -8.19 -10.99
C GLU A 98 -20.56 -8.53 -12.02
N LYS A 99 -19.35 -8.93 -11.60
CA LYS A 99 -18.29 -9.45 -12.51
C LYS A 99 -18.34 -10.98 -12.67
N HIS A 100 -19.50 -11.60 -12.46
CA HIS A 100 -19.71 -13.05 -12.56
C HIS A 100 -19.80 -13.60 -13.99
N THR A 101 -19.51 -12.81 -15.02
CA THR A 101 -19.47 -13.31 -16.39
C THR A 101 -18.19 -14.09 -16.71
N ASN A 102 -17.11 -13.92 -15.94
CA ASN A 102 -15.89 -14.75 -16.03
C ASN A 102 -15.31 -14.95 -14.63
N ASN A 103 -15.40 -16.16 -14.07
CA ASN A 103 -14.96 -16.57 -12.71
C ASN A 103 -13.45 -16.39 -12.44
N ILE A 104 -12.94 -15.16 -12.45
CA ILE A 104 -11.60 -14.83 -11.98
C ILE A 104 -11.77 -13.72 -10.96
N VAL A 105 -11.71 -14.07 -9.68
CA VAL A 105 -11.44 -13.08 -8.63
C VAL A 105 -10.15 -12.38 -9.06
N ASP A 106 -10.15 -11.04 -9.08
CA ASP A 106 -8.96 -10.26 -9.43
C ASP A 106 -7.91 -10.40 -8.30
N GLU A 107 -7.22 -11.55 -8.31
CA GLU A 107 -6.22 -11.92 -7.31
C GLU A 107 -5.04 -10.96 -7.33
N GLU A 108 -4.74 -10.35 -8.48
CA GLU A 108 -3.72 -9.33 -8.65
C GLU A 108 -4.09 -8.05 -7.89
N PHE A 109 -5.31 -7.55 -8.07
CA PHE A 109 -5.82 -6.41 -7.31
C PHE A 109 -5.84 -6.70 -5.80
N LEU A 110 -6.32 -7.87 -5.39
CA LEU A 110 -6.33 -8.26 -3.98
C LEU A 110 -4.91 -8.31 -3.37
N SER A 111 -3.93 -8.81 -4.14
CA SER A 111 -2.53 -8.83 -3.74
C SER A 111 -1.99 -7.41 -3.54
N HIS A 112 -2.31 -6.49 -4.46
CA HIS A 112 -1.93 -5.08 -4.35
C HIS A 112 -2.60 -4.36 -3.17
N ALA A 113 -3.89 -4.61 -2.93
CA ALA A 113 -4.61 -4.05 -1.80
C ALA A 113 -4.03 -4.52 -0.46
N ARG A 114 -3.75 -5.83 -0.31
CA ARG A 114 -3.11 -6.39 0.89
C ARG A 114 -1.72 -5.80 1.13
N TYR A 115 -0.94 -5.63 0.06
CA TYR A 115 0.37 -4.99 0.14
C TYR A 115 0.27 -3.55 0.66
N LEU A 116 -0.66 -2.75 0.12
CA LEU A 116 -0.89 -1.38 0.58
C LEU A 116 -1.29 -1.33 2.07
N GLN A 117 -2.14 -2.25 2.51
CA GLN A 117 -2.57 -2.33 3.91
C GLN A 117 -1.41 -2.63 4.87
N GLN A 118 -0.57 -3.62 4.53
CA GLN A 118 0.62 -3.96 5.31
C GLN A 118 1.61 -2.80 5.36
N MET A 119 1.82 -2.14 4.21
CA MET A 119 2.80 -1.06 4.10
C MET A 119 2.37 0.24 4.76
N VAL A 120 1.06 0.53 4.84
CA VAL A 120 0.55 1.65 5.67
C VAL A 120 0.95 1.46 7.12
N VAL A 121 0.76 0.25 7.68
CA VAL A 121 1.13 -0.06 9.07
C VAL A 121 2.62 0.19 9.29
N TYR A 122 3.46 -0.28 8.37
CA TYR A 122 4.91 -0.05 8.41
C TYR A 122 5.28 1.44 8.34
N LYS A 123 4.76 2.18 7.35
CA LYS A 123 5.06 3.61 7.16
C LYS A 123 4.61 4.43 8.37
N THR A 124 3.44 4.13 8.93
CA THR A 124 2.93 4.79 10.14
C THR A 124 3.80 4.49 11.35
N LEU A 125 4.18 3.23 11.59
CA LEU A 125 5.07 2.87 12.70
C LEU A 125 6.43 3.56 12.56
N LYS A 126 7.04 3.52 11.37
CA LYS A 126 8.32 4.17 11.09
C LYS A 126 8.26 5.68 11.35
N TYR A 127 7.20 6.34 10.88
CA TYR A 127 7.00 7.77 11.13
C TYR A 127 6.79 8.06 12.61
N GLY A 128 5.99 7.26 13.31
CA GLY A 128 5.74 7.41 14.75
C GLY A 128 7.02 7.30 15.57
N ILE A 129 7.84 6.27 15.32
CA ILE A 129 9.15 6.09 15.97
C ILE A 129 10.08 7.28 15.68
N LYS A 130 10.18 7.69 14.41
CA LYS A 130 11.08 8.78 14.00
C LYS A 130 10.75 10.11 14.67
N ASN A 131 9.47 10.38 14.92
CA ASN A 131 9.01 11.66 15.49
C ASN A 131 8.64 11.57 16.98
N GLY A 132 8.76 10.39 17.60
CA GLY A 132 8.32 10.18 18.98
C GLY A 132 6.80 10.31 19.17
N ASP A 133 6.00 10.10 18.12
CA ASP A 133 4.54 10.20 18.17
C ASP A 133 3.93 8.91 18.74
N ILE A 134 3.73 8.90 20.05
CA ILE A 134 3.17 7.77 20.79
C ILE A 134 1.75 7.45 20.30
N GLY A 135 0.97 8.46 19.90
CA GLY A 135 -0.40 8.26 19.41
C GLY A 135 -0.43 7.48 18.11
N LEU A 136 0.47 7.79 17.17
CA LEU A 136 0.62 7.03 15.93
C LEU A 136 1.16 5.62 16.18
N ILE A 137 2.10 5.45 17.12
CA ILE A 137 2.62 4.12 17.51
C ILE A 137 1.48 3.26 18.08
N ASP A 138 0.71 3.79 19.03
CA ASP A 138 -0.38 3.07 19.68
C ASP A 138 -1.49 2.65 18.69
N ARG A 139 -1.75 3.49 17.67
CA ARG A 139 -2.71 3.18 16.61
C ARG A 139 -2.36 1.93 15.80
N VAL A 140 -1.08 1.65 15.60
CA VAL A 140 -0.63 0.54 14.73
C VAL A 140 -0.04 -0.63 15.49
N ILE A 141 0.32 -0.46 16.77
CA ILE A 141 1.02 -1.47 17.55
C ILE A 141 0.23 -2.77 17.66
N GLY A 142 -1.10 -2.68 17.75
CA GLY A 142 -1.98 -3.84 17.79
C GLY A 142 -1.87 -4.70 16.53
N VAL A 143 -1.75 -4.07 15.36
CA VAL A 143 -1.56 -4.77 14.08
C VAL A 143 -0.15 -5.34 13.98
N CYS A 144 0.86 -4.59 14.45
CA CYS A 144 2.24 -5.07 14.49
C CYS A 144 2.41 -6.33 15.37
N CYS A 145 1.62 -6.50 16.43
CA CYS A 145 1.64 -7.72 17.25
C CYS A 145 1.24 -8.97 16.44
N PHE A 146 0.40 -8.85 15.41
CA PHE A 146 0.08 -9.96 14.51
C PHE A 146 1.21 -10.27 13.53
N TYR A 147 1.99 -9.26 13.11
CA TYR A 147 3.08 -9.45 12.15
C TYR A 147 4.41 -9.88 12.79
N PHE A 148 4.70 -9.41 14.01
CA PHE A 148 6.00 -9.54 14.66
C PHE A 148 5.95 -10.25 16.02
N GLU A 149 4.79 -10.82 16.38
CA GLU A 149 4.58 -11.59 17.61
C GLU A 149 5.10 -10.89 18.90
N PHE A 150 6.01 -11.55 19.63
CA PHE A 150 6.34 -11.25 21.03
C PHE A 150 7.05 -9.90 21.26
N GLU A 151 7.84 -9.39 20.31
CA GLU A 151 8.60 -8.13 20.50
C GLU A 151 7.67 -6.90 20.58
N MET A 152 6.58 -6.91 19.81
CA MET A 152 5.64 -5.78 19.77
C MET A 152 4.62 -5.80 20.92
N LEU A 153 4.42 -6.95 21.58
CA LEU A 153 3.61 -7.03 22.79
C LEU A 153 4.23 -6.26 23.97
N TYR A 154 5.56 -6.25 24.06
CA TYR A 154 6.26 -5.46 25.07
C TYR A 154 6.10 -3.96 24.81
N LEU A 155 6.25 -3.52 23.56
CA LEU A 155 6.04 -2.12 23.18
C LEU A 155 4.59 -1.69 23.42
N LYS A 156 3.60 -2.53 23.09
CA LYS A 156 2.18 -2.31 23.39
C LYS A 156 1.93 -2.14 24.89
N ARG A 157 2.58 -2.95 25.73
CA ARG A 157 2.47 -2.81 27.18
C ARG A 157 3.00 -1.46 27.67
N LEU A 158 4.06 -0.92 27.05
CA LEU A 158 4.61 0.38 27.40
C LEU A 158 3.72 1.54 26.96
N THR A 159 3.09 1.46 25.77
CA THR A 159 2.17 2.52 25.30
C THR A 159 0.84 2.52 26.06
N CYS A 160 0.32 1.35 26.43
CA CYS A 160 -0.95 1.24 27.16
C CYS A 160 -0.88 1.60 28.66
N ASN A 161 0.31 1.60 29.28
CA ASN A 161 0.48 1.84 30.73
C ASN A 161 1.18 3.17 31.07
N GLY A 162 1.22 4.14 30.14
CA GLY A 162 1.67 5.49 30.45
C GLY A 162 0.72 6.21 31.42
N PRO A 163 1.22 7.14 32.28
CA PRO A 163 0.37 7.91 33.17
C PRO A 163 -0.60 8.74 32.33
N ARG A 164 -1.90 8.52 32.52
CA ARG A 164 -2.96 9.38 31.99
C ARG A 164 -3.06 10.67 32.81
#